data_AF-A0A0C1ZGZ0-F1
#
_entry.id   AF-A0A0C1ZGZ0-F1
#
_cell.length_a   1.000
_cell.length_b   1.000
_cell.length_c   1.000
_cell.angle_alpha   90.00
_cell.angle_beta   90.00
_cell.angle_gamma   90.00
#
_symmetry.space_group_name_H-M   'P 1'
#
loop_
_entity.id
_entity.type
_entity.pdbx_description
1 polymer ?
#
loop_
_entity_poly.entity_id
_entity_poly.type
_entity_poly.pdbx_seq_one_letter_code
_entity_poly.pdbx_strand_id
1 'polypeptide(L)'
;MCDRPFAPVFIEVMRWELFGQITRKLAAVRDFEPERDAARYAEQLLALHPRLFTRLDGGPESVVARMAARTIAVDHLREVCQLPDVVAELQRSMANSTMGAGERLVRVAGLAYLVCENDLIRDDLPAGFGLVDDCIVLRGARLATAHVLGTDHFVEDLTMIHYLAVAIPDPLLPDIEAALALAAELEMRTRPLPNAIVELAIRELIERPPTDYPPPLLLPDHEAGVETQSPLLLSAGEIDVADAGLLVIEFEDGTRLQRNRDATLEYA
;
A
#
# COMPACT_ATOMS: atom_id res chain seq x y z
N MET A 1 -44.48 -13.51 4.01
CA MET A 1 -44.42 -12.17 4.64
C MET A 1 -44.08 -12.40 6.10
N CYS A 2 -42.82 -12.19 6.45
CA CYS A 2 -42.35 -12.19 7.83
C CYS A 2 -41.71 -10.81 8.05
N ASP A 3 -42.46 -9.96 8.74
CA ASP A 3 -41.99 -8.71 9.29
C ASP A 3 -40.98 -9.00 10.41
N ARG A 4 -39.72 -8.64 10.18
CA ARG A 4 -38.84 -8.18 11.25
C ARG A 4 -38.28 -6.83 10.81
N PRO A 5 -38.29 -5.82 11.69
CA PRO A 5 -37.71 -4.55 11.35
C PRO A 5 -36.22 -4.78 11.13
N PHE A 6 -35.73 -4.41 9.95
CA PHE A 6 -34.34 -4.02 9.78
C PHE A 6 -34.07 -3.02 10.91
N ALA A 7 -33.27 -3.42 11.89
CA ALA A 7 -32.53 -2.45 12.68
C ALA A 7 -31.43 -1.98 11.73
N PRO A 8 -31.53 -0.78 11.16
CA PRO A 8 -30.41 -0.20 10.47
C PRO A 8 -29.42 0.16 11.56
N VAL A 9 -28.29 -0.52 11.64
CA VAL A 9 -27.11 0.09 12.26
C VAL A 9 -26.70 1.19 11.29
N PHE A 10 -27.43 2.30 11.38
CA PHE A 10 -27.06 3.56 10.79
C PHE A 10 -25.72 3.91 11.42
N ILE A 11 -24.67 3.86 10.61
CA ILE A 11 -23.54 4.77 10.74
C ILE A 11 -24.12 6.16 10.49
N GLU A 12 -24.79 6.68 11.51
CA GLU A 12 -25.59 7.89 11.47
C GLU A 12 -24.64 9.09 11.61
N VAL A 13 -24.34 9.73 10.48
CA VAL A 13 -24.00 11.17 10.34
C VAL A 13 -23.07 11.75 11.42
N MET A 14 -21.95 11.10 11.71
CA MET A 14 -20.74 11.79 12.14
C MET A 14 -19.90 12.07 10.90
N ARG A 15 -19.52 13.33 10.66
CA ARG A 15 -18.46 13.65 9.70
C ARG A 15 -17.14 13.19 10.31
N TRP A 16 -16.83 11.92 10.13
CA TRP A 16 -15.58 11.31 10.55
C TRP A 16 -14.43 11.96 9.77
N GLU A 17 -13.53 12.64 10.49
CA GLU A 17 -12.51 13.53 9.92
C GLU A 17 -11.59 12.77 8.95
N LEU A 18 -11.16 11.55 9.32
CA LEU A 18 -10.36 10.67 8.47
C LEU A 18 -10.99 10.47 7.08
N PHE A 19 -12.25 10.06 7.01
CA PHE A 19 -12.90 9.80 5.72
C PHE A 19 -13.13 11.07 4.91
N GLY A 20 -13.33 12.21 5.59
CA GLY A 20 -13.36 13.52 4.96
C GLY A 20 -12.03 13.88 4.29
N GLN A 21 -10.92 13.62 4.97
CA GLN A 21 -9.56 13.84 4.44
C GLN A 21 -9.24 12.88 3.29
N ILE A 22 -9.51 11.59 3.45
CA ILE A 22 -9.33 10.58 2.39
C ILE A 22 -10.11 10.97 1.13
N THR A 23 -11.37 11.39 1.27
CA THR A 23 -12.19 11.81 0.12
C THR A 23 -11.57 13.01 -0.61
N ARG A 24 -10.94 13.95 0.12
CA ARG A 24 -10.23 15.08 -0.48
C ARG A 24 -8.98 14.63 -1.22
N LYS A 25 -8.16 13.75 -0.63
CA LYS A 25 -6.95 13.19 -1.27
C LYS A 25 -7.30 12.43 -2.54
N LEU A 26 -8.27 11.51 -2.47
CA LEU A 26 -8.71 10.69 -3.60
C LEU A 26 -9.40 11.48 -4.72
N ALA A 27 -9.83 12.72 -4.47
CA ALA A 27 -10.36 13.55 -5.54
C ALA A 27 -9.29 13.86 -6.60
N ALA A 28 -8.03 14.08 -6.18
CA ALA A 28 -6.91 14.33 -7.08
C ALA A 28 -6.55 13.08 -7.91
N VAL A 29 -6.72 11.88 -7.35
CA VAL A 29 -6.44 10.61 -8.04
C VAL A 29 -7.29 10.43 -9.30
N ARG A 30 -8.52 10.97 -9.30
CA ARG A 30 -9.46 10.86 -10.44
C ARG A 30 -9.00 11.59 -11.68
N ASP A 31 -8.09 12.55 -11.54
CA ASP A 31 -7.59 13.34 -12.65
C ASP A 31 -6.40 12.66 -13.35
N PHE A 32 -5.85 11.58 -12.78
CA PHE A 32 -4.78 10.81 -13.40
C PHE A 32 -5.30 9.97 -14.57
N GLU A 33 -4.54 9.97 -15.64
CA GLU A 33 -4.72 9.11 -16.80
C GLU A 33 -3.42 8.32 -17.00
N PRO A 34 -3.39 7.00 -16.69
CA PRO A 34 -2.15 6.22 -16.69
C PRO A 34 -1.33 6.38 -17.97
N GLU A 35 -1.97 6.30 -19.14
CA GLU A 35 -1.29 6.38 -20.43
C GLU A 35 -0.71 7.78 -20.72
N ARG A 36 -1.37 8.83 -20.25
CA ARG A 36 -0.97 10.23 -20.41
C ARG A 36 0.16 10.59 -19.45
N ASP A 37 -0.01 10.23 -18.18
CA ASP A 37 0.82 10.70 -17.08
C ASP A 37 2.07 9.81 -16.87
N ALA A 38 2.08 8.58 -17.41
CA ALA A 38 3.22 7.66 -17.29
C ALA A 38 4.53 8.19 -17.85
N ALA A 39 4.52 9.09 -18.84
CA ALA A 39 5.75 9.68 -19.36
C ALA A 39 6.47 10.50 -18.28
N ARG A 40 5.72 11.33 -17.54
CA ARG A 40 6.26 12.16 -16.45
C ARG A 40 6.68 11.30 -15.26
N TYR A 41 5.89 10.29 -14.92
CA TYR A 41 6.25 9.32 -13.89
C TYR A 41 7.55 8.59 -14.26
N ALA A 42 7.67 8.09 -15.49
CA ALA A 42 8.86 7.35 -15.94
C ALA A 42 10.13 8.21 -15.88
N GLU A 43 10.04 9.50 -16.18
CA GLU A 43 11.14 10.44 -15.99
C GLU A 43 11.57 10.54 -14.53
N GLN A 44 10.63 10.58 -13.59
CA GLN A 44 10.95 10.53 -12.15
C GLN A 44 11.62 9.20 -11.77
N LEU A 45 11.08 8.08 -12.24
CA LEU A 45 11.63 6.75 -11.96
C LEU A 45 13.07 6.61 -12.45
N LEU A 46 13.37 7.07 -13.67
CA LEU A 46 14.74 7.07 -14.21
C LEU A 46 15.69 7.99 -13.43
N ALA A 47 15.20 9.15 -13.00
CA ALA A 47 16.00 10.14 -12.30
C ALA A 47 16.32 9.71 -10.85
N LEU A 48 15.35 9.12 -10.17
CA LEU A 48 15.46 8.73 -8.76
C LEU A 48 16.05 7.31 -8.59
N HIS A 49 15.87 6.42 -9.56
CA HIS A 49 16.28 5.01 -9.49
C HIS A 49 17.14 4.59 -10.69
N PRO A 50 18.26 5.29 -10.99
CA PRO A 50 19.09 4.93 -12.14
C PRO A 50 19.66 3.50 -12.01
N ARG A 51 19.90 3.04 -10.77
CA ARG A 51 20.40 1.69 -10.45
C ARG A 51 19.53 0.59 -11.06
N LEU A 52 18.21 0.73 -10.97
CA LEU A 52 17.21 -0.21 -11.49
C LEU A 52 17.46 -0.58 -12.96
N PHE A 53 18.01 0.34 -13.76
CA PHE A 53 18.18 0.17 -15.19
C PHE A 53 19.63 -0.10 -15.62
N THR A 54 20.56 -0.25 -14.68
CA THR A 54 22.01 -0.34 -14.97
C THR A 54 22.41 -1.57 -15.76
N ARG A 55 21.69 -2.69 -15.60
CA ARG A 55 21.96 -3.96 -16.29
C ARG A 55 21.43 -4.00 -17.73
N LEU A 56 20.56 -3.06 -18.11
CA LEU A 56 20.04 -2.97 -19.47
C LEU A 56 21.12 -2.51 -20.44
N ASP A 57 21.05 -2.97 -21.69
CA ASP A 57 21.97 -2.53 -22.73
C ASP A 57 21.88 -1.00 -22.94
N GLY A 58 23.01 -0.32 -22.80
CA GLY A 58 23.10 1.15 -22.78
C GLY A 58 22.68 1.82 -21.46
N GLY A 59 22.35 1.06 -20.43
CA GLY A 59 22.07 1.54 -19.07
C GLY A 59 20.82 2.42 -18.93
N PRO A 60 20.72 3.29 -17.91
CA PRO A 60 19.52 4.09 -17.61
C PRO A 60 19.15 5.10 -18.71
N GLU A 61 20.10 5.52 -19.54
CA GLU A 61 19.84 6.47 -20.64
C GLU A 61 19.32 5.81 -21.91
N SER A 62 19.34 4.47 -21.97
CA SER A 62 18.95 3.71 -23.16
C SER A 62 17.47 3.84 -23.51
N VAL A 63 17.14 3.59 -24.77
CA VAL A 63 15.74 3.51 -25.23
C VAL A 63 15.01 2.38 -24.49
N VAL A 64 15.70 1.26 -24.24
CA VAL A 64 15.14 0.10 -23.52
C VAL A 64 14.79 0.48 -22.08
N ALA A 65 15.66 1.21 -21.37
CA ALA A 65 15.38 1.71 -20.02
C ALA A 65 14.17 2.66 -20.01
N ARG A 66 14.07 3.59 -20.97
CA ARG A 66 12.91 4.49 -21.09
C ARG A 66 11.60 3.73 -21.35
N MET A 67 11.63 2.68 -22.17
CA MET A 67 10.47 1.82 -22.42
C MET A 67 10.08 1.00 -21.19
N ALA A 68 11.07 0.45 -20.48
CA ALA A 68 10.85 -0.29 -19.23
C ALA A 68 10.27 0.63 -18.14
N ALA A 69 10.87 1.80 -17.93
CA ALA A 69 10.39 2.81 -16.98
C ALA A 69 8.96 3.25 -17.29
N ARG A 70 8.63 3.47 -18.57
CA ARG A 70 7.25 3.79 -18.98
C ARG A 70 6.28 2.65 -18.72
N THR A 71 6.72 1.40 -18.90
CA THR A 71 5.87 0.22 -18.62
C THR A 71 5.54 0.15 -17.13
N ILE A 72 6.57 0.26 -16.27
CA ILE A 72 6.41 0.31 -14.81
C ILE A 72 5.49 1.47 -14.40
N ALA A 73 5.73 2.66 -14.96
CA ALA A 73 4.94 3.86 -14.68
C ALA A 73 3.45 3.67 -15.02
N VAL A 74 3.11 3.06 -16.16
CA VAL A 74 1.72 2.77 -16.54
C VAL A 74 1.09 1.81 -15.54
N ASP A 75 1.79 0.73 -15.19
CA ASP A 75 1.27 -0.30 -14.29
C ASP A 75 1.08 0.28 -12.87
N HIS A 76 2.04 1.04 -12.35
CA HIS A 76 1.92 1.75 -11.06
C HIS A 76 0.79 2.77 -11.05
N LEU A 77 0.64 3.57 -12.11
CA LEU A 77 -0.45 4.55 -12.20
C LEU A 77 -1.83 3.88 -12.24
N ARG A 78 -1.95 2.70 -12.84
CA ARG A 78 -3.19 1.92 -12.81
C ARG A 78 -3.53 1.48 -11.38
N GLU A 79 -2.53 1.09 -10.60
CA GLU A 79 -2.70 0.76 -9.19
C GLU A 79 -3.10 1.99 -8.37
N VAL A 80 -2.43 3.13 -8.57
CA VAL A 80 -2.79 4.40 -7.95
C VAL A 80 -4.23 4.80 -8.28
N CYS A 81 -4.65 4.64 -9.55
CA CYS A 81 -6.02 4.93 -9.98
C CYS A 81 -7.07 3.99 -9.35
N GLN A 82 -6.67 2.82 -8.84
CA GLN A 82 -7.54 1.89 -8.11
C GLN A 82 -7.69 2.25 -6.63
N LEU A 83 -6.88 3.16 -6.07
CA LEU A 83 -6.98 3.57 -4.67
C LEU A 83 -8.41 3.90 -4.20
N PRO A 84 -9.27 4.60 -4.97
CA PRO A 84 -10.65 4.84 -4.55
C PRO A 84 -11.46 3.56 -4.33
N ASP A 85 -11.27 2.55 -5.17
CA ASP A 85 -11.98 1.27 -5.07
C ASP A 85 -11.43 0.44 -3.90
N VAL A 86 -10.09 0.42 -3.72
CA VAL A 86 -9.43 -0.23 -2.58
C VAL A 86 -9.89 0.38 -1.26
N VAL A 87 -9.93 1.72 -1.18
CA VAL A 87 -10.44 2.43 0.01
C VAL A 87 -11.91 2.09 0.26
N ALA A 88 -12.75 2.09 -0.78
CA ALA A 88 -14.17 1.73 -0.63
C ALA A 88 -14.35 0.28 -0.19
N GLU A 89 -13.52 -0.64 -0.68
CA GLU A 89 -13.49 -2.04 -0.23
C GLU A 89 -13.11 -2.14 1.25
N LEU A 90 -11.99 -1.53 1.66
CA LEU A 90 -11.55 -1.51 3.04
C LEU A 90 -12.63 -0.90 3.95
N GLN A 91 -13.24 0.21 3.56
CA GLN A 91 -14.35 0.81 4.30
C GLN A 91 -15.54 -0.13 4.47
N ARG A 92 -16.00 -0.76 3.38
CA ARG A 92 -17.12 -1.72 3.45
C ARG A 92 -16.78 -2.94 4.31
N SER A 93 -15.54 -3.41 4.22
CA SER A 93 -15.11 -4.60 4.94
C SER A 93 -15.14 -4.43 6.46
N MET A 94 -14.94 -3.20 6.97
CA MET A 94 -15.02 -2.93 8.40
C MET A 94 -16.44 -3.12 8.96
N ALA A 95 -17.47 -3.09 8.11
CA ALA A 95 -18.85 -3.40 8.50
C ALA A 95 -19.11 -4.91 8.62
N ASN A 96 -18.14 -5.78 8.29
CA ASN A 96 -18.28 -7.22 8.44
C ASN A 96 -18.34 -7.60 9.94
N SER A 97 -19.47 -8.18 10.36
CA SER A 97 -19.71 -8.58 11.75
C SER A 97 -18.78 -9.68 12.26
N THR A 98 -18.11 -10.43 11.36
CA THR A 98 -17.15 -11.48 11.76
C THR A 98 -15.73 -10.95 11.91
N MET A 99 -15.47 -9.70 11.52
CA MET A 99 -14.14 -9.10 11.63
C MET A 99 -13.81 -8.77 13.09
N GLY A 100 -12.61 -9.11 13.52
CA GLY A 100 -12.10 -8.75 14.86
C GLY A 100 -11.86 -7.25 15.00
N ALA A 101 -11.85 -6.74 16.25
CA ALA A 101 -11.52 -5.34 16.49
C ALA A 101 -10.07 -5.02 16.09
N GLY A 102 -9.14 -5.96 16.28
CA GLY A 102 -7.75 -5.84 15.83
C GLY A 102 -7.62 -5.69 14.32
N GLU A 103 -8.31 -6.55 13.57
CA GLU A 103 -8.34 -6.49 12.10
C GLU A 103 -8.93 -5.16 11.59
N ARG A 104 -10.01 -4.68 12.23
CA ARG A 104 -10.55 -3.35 11.94
C ARG A 104 -9.51 -2.26 12.20
N LEU A 105 -8.80 -2.32 13.33
CA LEU A 105 -7.78 -1.33 13.66
C LEU A 105 -6.68 -1.28 12.60
N VAL A 106 -6.19 -2.43 12.12
CA VAL A 106 -5.18 -2.49 11.05
C VAL A 106 -5.67 -1.80 9.79
N ARG A 107 -6.92 -2.04 9.39
CA ARG A 107 -7.51 -1.39 8.20
C ARG A 107 -7.65 0.12 8.39
N VAL A 108 -8.11 0.55 9.56
CA VAL A 108 -8.22 1.98 9.90
C VAL A 108 -6.85 2.64 9.95
N ALA A 109 -5.83 1.97 10.48
CA ALA A 109 -4.46 2.47 10.50
C ALA A 109 -3.88 2.62 9.08
N GLY A 110 -4.09 1.63 8.20
CA GLY A 110 -3.73 1.76 6.78
C GLY A 110 -4.46 2.90 6.07
N LEU A 111 -5.74 3.11 6.39
CA LEU A 111 -6.49 4.27 5.87
C LEU A 111 -6.01 5.61 6.45
N ALA A 112 -5.57 5.61 7.71
CA ALA A 112 -4.99 6.78 8.37
C ALA A 112 -3.65 7.20 7.75
N TYR A 113 -2.86 6.23 7.26
CA TYR A 113 -1.62 6.50 6.53
C TYR A 113 -1.84 7.42 5.34
N LEU A 114 -2.90 7.20 4.57
CA LEU A 114 -3.23 7.98 3.38
C LEU A 114 -3.31 9.49 3.66
N VAL A 115 -3.60 9.91 4.90
CA VAL A 115 -3.82 11.32 5.21
C VAL A 115 -2.75 11.90 6.14
N CYS A 116 -1.69 11.15 6.41
CA CYS A 116 -0.52 11.67 7.12
C CYS A 116 0.08 12.85 6.35
N GLU A 117 0.46 13.91 7.05
CA GLU A 117 1.13 15.06 6.43
C GLU A 117 2.58 14.73 6.07
N ASN A 118 3.20 13.83 6.85
CA ASN A 118 4.54 13.31 6.64
C ASN A 118 4.44 11.82 6.24
N ASP A 119 4.03 11.58 5.00
CA ASP A 119 4.12 10.28 4.33
C ASP A 119 5.60 9.88 4.09
N LEU A 120 5.85 8.60 3.79
CA LEU A 120 7.19 8.11 3.50
C LEU A 120 7.67 8.64 2.15
N ILE A 121 6.76 8.84 1.20
CA ILE A 121 7.02 9.50 -0.07
C ILE A 121 6.03 10.65 -0.23
N ARG A 122 6.55 11.84 -0.47
CA ARG A 122 5.74 13.05 -0.60
C ARG A 122 4.70 12.94 -1.73
N ASP A 123 3.43 13.10 -1.38
CA ASP A 123 2.29 13.18 -2.29
C ASP A 123 2.42 14.22 -3.43
N ASP A 124 3.24 15.27 -3.24
CA ASP A 124 3.40 16.36 -4.23
C ASP A 124 4.30 16.00 -5.41
N LEU A 125 4.83 14.77 -5.46
CA LEU A 125 5.63 14.30 -6.57
C LEU A 125 4.80 14.16 -7.87
N PRO A 126 5.41 14.45 -9.04
CA PRO A 126 4.67 14.48 -10.30
C PRO A 126 3.95 13.18 -10.64
N ALA A 127 2.79 13.32 -11.30
CA ALA A 127 2.08 12.21 -11.93
C ALA A 127 1.76 11.03 -11.00
N GLY A 128 1.41 11.31 -9.74
CA GLY A 128 0.99 10.27 -8.78
C GLY A 128 2.13 9.39 -8.27
N PHE A 129 3.40 9.74 -8.54
CA PHE A 129 4.56 9.01 -8.01
C PHE A 129 4.54 8.93 -6.48
N GLY A 130 4.12 10.01 -5.82
CA GLY A 130 4.02 10.09 -4.37
C GLY A 130 2.96 9.19 -3.73
N LEU A 131 2.14 8.49 -4.53
CA LEU A 131 1.04 7.66 -4.02
C LEU A 131 1.34 6.16 -4.08
N VAL A 132 2.58 5.78 -4.40
CA VAL A 132 2.95 4.36 -4.52
C VAL A 132 3.09 3.69 -3.15
N ASP A 133 3.64 4.40 -2.17
CA ASP A 133 3.70 3.94 -0.78
C ASP A 133 2.30 3.77 -0.17
N ASP A 134 1.35 4.64 -0.49
CA ASP A 134 -0.06 4.45 -0.14
C ASP A 134 -0.60 3.09 -0.63
N CYS A 135 -0.33 2.76 -1.89
CA CYS A 135 -0.73 1.47 -2.47
C CYS A 135 -0.09 0.29 -1.72
N ILE A 136 1.20 0.41 -1.38
CA ILE A 136 1.94 -0.60 -0.60
C ILE A 136 1.32 -0.76 0.80
N VAL A 137 1.08 0.33 1.52
CA VAL A 137 0.56 0.30 2.89
C VAL A 137 -0.84 -0.30 2.95
N LEU A 138 -1.73 0.07 2.02
CA LEU A 138 -3.08 -0.51 1.97
C LEU A 138 -3.06 -2.01 1.67
N ARG A 139 -2.18 -2.47 0.78
CA ARG A 139 -1.97 -3.91 0.52
C ARG A 139 -1.33 -4.60 1.72
N GLY A 140 -0.40 -3.96 2.41
CA GLY A 140 0.18 -4.44 3.67
C GLY A 140 -0.87 -4.66 4.76
N ALA A 141 -1.80 -3.72 4.93
CA ALA A 141 -2.92 -3.85 5.86
C ALA A 141 -3.86 -5.02 5.52
N ARG A 142 -4.04 -5.30 4.22
CA ARG A 142 -4.78 -6.48 3.74
C ARG A 142 -4.03 -7.77 4.06
N LEU A 143 -2.73 -7.85 3.79
CA LEU A 143 -1.88 -9.00 4.08
C LEU A 143 -1.86 -9.33 5.59
N ALA A 144 -1.73 -8.31 6.44
CA ALA A 144 -1.75 -8.48 7.89
C ALA A 144 -3.10 -9.04 8.41
N THR A 145 -4.17 -8.95 7.61
CA THR A 145 -5.52 -9.44 7.95
C THR A 145 -6.03 -10.49 6.96
N ALA A 146 -5.13 -11.27 6.35
CA ALA A 146 -5.41 -12.21 5.25
C ALA A 146 -6.46 -13.30 5.58
N HIS A 147 -6.72 -13.58 6.86
CA HIS A 147 -7.75 -14.53 7.30
C HIS A 147 -9.16 -14.16 6.80
N VAL A 148 -9.35 -12.90 6.42
CA VAL A 148 -10.60 -12.34 5.89
C VAL A 148 -10.66 -12.38 4.35
N LEU A 149 -9.52 -12.44 3.66
CA LEU A 149 -9.43 -12.25 2.20
C LEU A 149 -9.13 -13.55 1.42
N GLY A 150 -8.81 -14.66 2.07
CA GLY A 150 -8.51 -15.92 1.36
C GLY A 150 -7.11 -15.92 0.74
N THR A 151 -6.64 -17.10 0.33
CA THR A 151 -5.23 -17.34 -0.04
C THR A 151 -4.78 -16.66 -1.34
N ASP A 152 -5.69 -16.46 -2.29
CA ASP A 152 -5.33 -15.96 -3.62
C ASP A 152 -4.91 -14.49 -3.57
N HIS A 153 -5.55 -13.69 -2.70
CA HIS A 153 -5.16 -12.31 -2.47
C HIS A 153 -3.83 -12.15 -1.74
N PHE A 154 -3.37 -13.17 -1.00
CA PHE A 154 -2.07 -13.10 -0.31
C PHE A 154 -0.92 -13.03 -1.31
N VAL A 155 -0.88 -13.94 -2.29
CA VAL A 155 0.20 -13.94 -3.30
C VAL A 155 0.11 -12.70 -4.18
N GLU A 156 -1.10 -12.31 -4.58
CA GLU A 156 -1.33 -11.11 -5.38
C GLU A 156 -0.82 -9.84 -4.67
N ASP A 157 -1.21 -9.61 -3.41
CA ASP A 157 -0.79 -8.44 -2.63
C ASP A 157 0.73 -8.46 -2.39
N LEU A 158 1.31 -9.64 -2.07
CA LEU A 158 2.75 -9.84 -1.88
C LEU A 158 3.56 -9.48 -3.13
N THR A 159 3.17 -10.03 -4.29
CA THR A 159 3.83 -9.80 -5.56
C THR A 159 3.71 -8.34 -6.00
N MET A 160 2.53 -7.74 -5.82
CA MET A 160 2.32 -6.33 -6.17
C MET A 160 3.12 -5.39 -5.27
N ILE A 161 3.24 -5.67 -3.98
CA ILE A 161 4.10 -4.87 -3.07
C ILE A 161 5.54 -4.86 -3.55
N HIS A 162 6.11 -6.02 -3.93
CA HIS A 162 7.48 -6.07 -4.47
C HIS A 162 7.61 -5.30 -5.78
N TYR A 163 6.59 -5.36 -6.63
CA TYR A 163 6.59 -4.61 -7.88
C TYR A 163 6.56 -3.10 -7.65
N LEU A 164 5.66 -2.63 -6.78
CA LEU A 164 5.54 -1.22 -6.40
C LEU A 164 6.81 -0.72 -5.70
N ALA A 165 7.45 -1.57 -4.89
CA ALA A 165 8.69 -1.27 -4.17
C ALA A 165 9.85 -0.84 -5.08
N VAL A 166 9.80 -1.19 -6.37
CA VAL A 166 10.76 -0.77 -7.39
C VAL A 166 10.83 0.76 -7.57
N ALA A 167 9.75 1.48 -7.24
CA ALA A 167 9.70 2.94 -7.27
C ALA A 167 10.04 3.58 -5.91
N ILE A 168 10.39 2.79 -4.89
CA ILE A 168 10.76 3.29 -3.57
C ILE A 168 12.27 3.54 -3.53
N PRO A 169 12.73 4.72 -3.06
CA PRO A 169 14.17 4.98 -2.96
C PRO A 169 14.82 4.00 -1.98
N ASP A 170 15.97 3.42 -2.35
CA ASP A 170 16.68 2.42 -1.52
C ASP A 170 16.78 2.81 -0.02
N PRO A 171 17.07 4.09 0.35
CA PRO A 171 17.14 4.49 1.76
C PRO A 171 15.81 4.43 2.52
N LEU A 172 14.67 4.44 1.82
CA LEU A 172 13.32 4.40 2.39
C LEU A 172 12.73 2.98 2.46
N LEU A 173 13.36 1.99 1.81
CA LEU A 173 12.89 0.59 1.87
C LEU A 173 12.74 0.08 3.32
N PRO A 174 13.68 0.33 4.26
CA PRO A 174 13.52 -0.10 5.65
C PRO A 174 12.32 0.56 6.36
N ASP A 175 11.99 1.81 6.01
CA ASP A 175 10.84 2.50 6.60
C ASP A 175 9.52 1.93 6.08
N ILE A 176 9.47 1.53 4.80
CA ILE A 176 8.33 0.80 4.22
C ILE A 176 8.19 -0.58 4.87
N GLU A 177 9.29 -1.32 5.06
CA GLU A 177 9.27 -2.60 5.78
C GLU A 177 8.75 -2.42 7.21
N ALA A 178 9.21 -1.39 7.93
CA ALA A 178 8.73 -1.07 9.26
C ALA A 178 7.22 -0.75 9.25
N ALA A 179 6.73 -0.07 8.20
CA ALA A 179 5.30 0.19 8.04
C ALA A 179 4.49 -1.09 7.86
N LEU A 180 4.99 -2.02 7.04
CA LEU A 180 4.37 -3.33 6.81
C LEU A 180 4.41 -4.21 8.08
N ALA A 181 5.53 -4.20 8.81
CA ALA A 181 5.68 -4.89 10.09
C ALA A 181 4.70 -4.36 11.14
N LEU A 182 4.52 -3.02 11.21
CA LEU A 182 3.58 -2.40 12.13
C LEU A 182 2.15 -2.90 11.90
N ALA A 183 1.72 -3.05 10.64
CA ALA A 183 0.39 -3.58 10.34
C ALA A 183 0.17 -4.99 10.94
N ALA A 184 1.18 -5.86 10.84
CA ALA A 184 1.13 -7.20 11.45
C ALA A 184 1.21 -7.14 12.99
N GLU A 185 2.08 -6.28 13.54
CA GLU A 185 2.25 -6.08 14.98
C GLU A 185 0.94 -5.59 15.63
N LEU A 186 0.21 -4.69 14.98
CA LEU A 186 -1.06 -4.17 15.49
C LEU A 186 -2.12 -5.25 15.65
N GLU A 187 -2.23 -6.16 14.68
CA GLU A 187 -3.13 -7.31 14.81
C GLU A 187 -2.71 -8.17 16.00
N MET A 188 -1.42 -8.51 16.11
CA MET A 188 -0.92 -9.35 17.19
C MET A 188 -1.09 -8.72 18.59
N ARG A 189 -0.78 -7.43 18.73
CA ARG A 189 -0.87 -6.67 19.99
C ARG A 189 -2.28 -6.48 20.49
N THR A 190 -3.26 -6.50 19.58
CA THR A 190 -4.67 -6.32 19.96
C THR A 190 -5.36 -7.61 20.37
N ARG A 191 -4.84 -8.79 20.00
CA ARG A 191 -5.38 -10.11 20.41
C ARG A 191 -5.63 -10.26 21.92
N PRO A 192 -4.71 -9.89 22.83
CA PRO A 192 -4.94 -10.03 24.27
C PRO A 192 -5.81 -8.91 24.86
N LEU A 193 -6.14 -7.86 24.10
CA LEU A 193 -6.81 -6.68 24.62
C LEU A 193 -8.34 -6.84 24.58
N PRO A 194 -9.08 -6.26 25.56
CA PRO A 194 -10.52 -6.12 25.45
C PRO A 194 -10.91 -5.31 24.21
N ASN A 195 -11.91 -5.77 23.45
CA ASN A 195 -12.40 -5.08 22.25
C ASN A 195 -12.71 -3.60 22.50
N ALA A 196 -13.24 -3.24 23.67
CA ALA A 196 -13.56 -1.84 24.00
C ALA A 196 -12.34 -0.90 23.96
N ILE A 197 -11.14 -1.40 24.28
CA ILE A 197 -9.89 -0.63 24.19
C ILE A 197 -9.51 -0.43 22.73
N VAL A 198 -9.59 -1.49 21.93
CA VAL A 198 -9.25 -1.44 20.50
C VAL A 198 -10.21 -0.54 19.72
N GLU A 199 -11.51 -0.59 20.04
CA GLU A 199 -12.54 0.29 19.47
C GLU A 199 -12.33 1.77 19.85
N LEU A 200 -11.77 2.04 21.03
CA LEU A 200 -11.41 3.41 21.41
C LEU A 200 -10.24 3.92 20.54
N ALA A 201 -9.22 3.09 20.31
CA ALA A 201 -8.10 3.44 19.43
C ALA A 201 -8.56 3.64 17.97
N ILE A 202 -9.48 2.81 17.48
CA ILE A 202 -10.14 3.00 16.17
C ILE A 202 -10.82 4.37 16.12
N ARG A 203 -11.65 4.69 17.12
CA ARG A 203 -12.36 5.96 17.16
C ARG A 203 -11.42 7.15 17.16
N GLU A 204 -10.34 7.09 17.93
CA GLU A 204 -9.34 8.16 17.98
C GLU A 204 -8.71 8.38 16.61
N LEU A 205 -8.27 7.33 15.91
CA LEU A 205 -7.72 7.45 14.55
C LEU A 205 -8.70 8.10 13.57
N ILE A 206 -9.98 7.75 13.67
CA ILE A 206 -10.98 8.28 12.74
C ILE A 206 -11.35 9.74 13.07
N GLU A 207 -11.41 10.09 14.36
CA GLU A 207 -11.75 11.45 14.83
C GLU A 207 -10.57 12.42 14.78
N ARG A 208 -9.34 11.92 14.98
CA ARG A 208 -8.08 12.67 14.99
C ARG A 208 -7.03 11.92 14.16
N PRO A 209 -7.09 12.03 12.83
CA PRO A 209 -6.09 11.43 11.96
C PRO A 209 -4.67 11.90 12.34
N PRO A 210 -3.68 11.01 12.28
CA PRO A 210 -2.30 11.32 12.60
C PRO A 210 -1.70 12.32 11.60
N THR A 211 -0.79 13.16 12.07
CA THR A 211 0.07 14.01 11.21
C THR A 211 1.33 13.28 10.77
N ASP A 212 1.81 12.36 11.61
CA ASP A 212 3.09 11.66 11.45
C ASP A 212 2.89 10.14 11.43
N TYR A 213 3.75 9.46 10.68
CA TYR A 213 3.85 8.00 10.68
C TYR A 213 5.07 7.52 11.49
N PRO A 214 4.95 6.42 12.27
CA PRO A 214 3.74 5.66 12.57
C PRO A 214 2.76 6.44 13.47
N PRO A 215 1.44 6.18 13.36
CA PRO A 215 0.46 6.93 14.14
C PRO A 215 0.62 6.67 15.64
N PRO A 216 0.51 7.69 16.50
CA PRO A 216 0.40 7.47 17.94
C PRO A 216 -0.93 6.78 18.22
N LEU A 217 -0.87 5.54 18.71
CA LEU A 217 -2.06 4.76 19.05
C LEU A 217 -2.29 4.74 20.55
N LEU A 218 -3.56 4.94 20.95
CA LEU A 218 -4.02 4.78 22.34
C LEU A 218 -4.17 3.29 22.69
N LEU A 219 -3.09 2.53 22.53
CA LEU A 219 -2.98 1.15 22.98
C LEU A 219 -2.05 1.08 24.19
N PRO A 220 -2.28 0.16 25.14
CA PRO A 220 -1.32 -0.10 26.20
C PRO A 220 0.06 -0.45 25.63
N ASP A 221 1.10 -0.02 26.34
CA ASP A 221 2.47 -0.43 26.01
C ASP A 221 2.56 -1.95 26.01
N HIS A 222 3.12 -2.51 24.94
CA HIS A 222 3.45 -3.91 24.90
C HIS A 222 4.84 -4.08 25.51
N GLU A 223 5.01 -4.96 26.50
CA GLU A 223 6.35 -5.36 26.94
C GLU A 223 7.07 -5.95 25.74
N ALA A 224 7.99 -5.19 25.15
CA ALA A 224 8.72 -5.55 23.94
C ALA A 224 9.58 -6.80 24.19
N GLY A 225 9.01 -7.97 23.93
CA GLY A 225 9.70 -9.25 24.04
C GLY A 225 10.16 -9.82 22.70
N VAL A 226 9.56 -9.38 21.59
CA VAL A 226 9.84 -9.89 20.25
C VAL A 226 9.69 -8.72 19.27
N GLU A 227 10.80 -8.24 18.69
CA GLU A 227 10.74 -7.45 17.46
C GLU A 227 10.05 -8.31 16.41
N THR A 228 8.87 -7.90 15.97
CA THR A 228 8.19 -8.58 14.86
C THR A 228 8.92 -8.16 13.60
N GLN A 229 9.79 -9.03 13.08
CA GLN A 229 10.40 -8.79 11.78
C GLN A 229 9.30 -8.72 10.73
N SER A 230 9.41 -7.77 9.80
CA SER A 230 8.52 -7.71 8.65
C SER A 230 8.50 -9.08 7.98
N PRO A 231 7.32 -9.65 7.67
CA PRO A 231 7.24 -10.88 6.87
C PRO A 231 7.70 -10.63 5.41
N LEU A 232 7.95 -9.38 5.06
CA LEU A 232 8.33 -8.88 3.75
C LEU A 232 9.71 -8.21 3.87
N LEU A 233 10.72 -8.82 3.25
CA LEU A 233 12.01 -8.18 3.04
C LEU A 233 11.98 -7.54 1.65
N LEU A 234 12.06 -6.21 1.61
CA LEU A 234 12.16 -5.43 0.40
C LEU A 234 13.64 -5.11 0.16
N SER A 235 14.10 -5.35 -1.05
CA SER A 235 15.46 -5.01 -1.45
C SER A 235 15.45 -4.28 -2.79
N ALA A 236 16.56 -3.58 -3.07
CA ALA A 236 16.71 -2.89 -4.35
C ALA A 236 16.65 -3.90 -5.50
N GLY A 237 15.88 -3.57 -6.54
CA GLY A 237 15.76 -4.37 -7.75
C GLY A 237 16.61 -3.84 -8.90
N GLU A 238 17.02 -4.73 -9.79
CA GLU A 238 17.65 -4.39 -11.06
C GLU A 238 16.95 -5.14 -12.21
N ILE A 239 16.64 -4.44 -13.30
CA ILE A 239 16.00 -5.04 -14.47
C ILE A 239 17.05 -5.82 -15.26
N ASP A 240 16.92 -7.14 -15.23
CA ASP A 240 17.77 -8.08 -15.96
C ASP A 240 17.31 -8.24 -17.42
N VAL A 241 16.00 -8.25 -17.66
CA VAL A 241 15.42 -8.40 -19.01
C VAL A 241 14.32 -7.36 -19.23
N ALA A 242 14.34 -6.72 -20.40
CA ALA A 242 13.25 -5.87 -20.89
C ALA A 242 13.03 -6.08 -22.39
N ASP A 243 11.93 -6.74 -22.76
CA ASP A 243 11.58 -7.03 -24.16
C ASP A 243 10.06 -6.99 -24.41
N ALA A 244 9.61 -6.05 -25.25
CA ALA A 244 8.24 -6.02 -25.78
C ALA A 244 7.13 -6.24 -24.73
N GLY A 245 7.27 -5.62 -23.56
CA GLY A 245 6.33 -5.72 -22.43
C GLY A 245 6.62 -6.84 -21.43
N LEU A 246 7.62 -7.68 -21.67
CA LEU A 246 8.23 -8.54 -20.64
C LEU A 246 9.26 -7.73 -19.85
N LEU A 247 9.19 -7.77 -18.53
CA LEU A 247 10.24 -7.30 -17.63
C LEU A 247 10.61 -8.42 -16.66
N VAL A 248 11.90 -8.59 -16.38
CA VAL A 248 12.40 -9.44 -15.29
C VAL A 248 13.25 -8.57 -14.38
N ILE A 249 12.84 -8.47 -13.13
CA ILE A 249 13.51 -7.72 -12.07
C ILE A 249 14.16 -8.73 -11.14
N GLU A 250 15.45 -8.61 -10.90
CA GLU A 250 16.21 -9.39 -9.94
C GLU A 250 16.50 -8.52 -8.71
N PHE A 251 16.17 -9.03 -7.53
CA PHE A 251 16.37 -8.36 -6.26
C PHE A 251 17.69 -8.84 -5.60
N GLU A 252 18.21 -8.09 -4.62
CA GLU A 252 19.49 -8.40 -3.97
C GLU A 252 19.47 -9.74 -3.21
N ASP A 253 18.30 -10.20 -2.77
CA ASP A 253 18.10 -11.50 -2.14
C ASP A 253 18.09 -12.68 -3.14
N GLY A 254 18.19 -12.39 -4.45
CA GLY A 254 18.13 -13.35 -5.54
C GLY A 254 16.72 -13.69 -6.01
N THR A 255 15.68 -13.10 -5.39
CA THR A 255 14.30 -13.23 -5.84
C THR A 255 14.15 -12.59 -7.22
N ARG A 256 13.39 -13.23 -8.11
CA ARG A 256 13.09 -12.69 -9.44
C ARG A 256 11.59 -12.48 -9.59
N LEU A 257 11.23 -11.29 -10.02
CA LEU A 257 9.86 -10.91 -10.33
C LEU A 257 9.74 -10.67 -11.83
N GLN A 258 8.79 -11.34 -12.45
CA GLN A 258 8.51 -11.25 -13.87
C GLN A 258 7.18 -10.55 -14.09
N ARG A 259 7.21 -9.50 -14.92
CA ARG A 259 6.03 -8.84 -15.48
C ARG A 259 5.86 -9.33 -16.91
N ASN A 260 4.83 -10.14 -17.14
CA ASN A 260 4.53 -10.74 -18.45
C ASN A 260 3.96 -9.72 -19.43
N ARG A 261 3.89 -10.09 -20.72
CA ARG A 261 3.40 -9.21 -21.79
C ARG A 261 1.93 -8.82 -21.63
N ASP A 262 1.14 -9.68 -21.00
CA ASP A 262 -0.26 -9.45 -20.61
C ASP A 262 -0.42 -8.69 -19.28
N ALA A 263 0.68 -8.17 -18.73
CA ALA A 263 0.76 -7.43 -17.48
C ALA A 263 0.50 -8.26 -16.20
N THR A 264 0.49 -9.59 -16.27
CA THR A 264 0.49 -10.40 -15.04
C THR A 264 1.85 -10.36 -14.37
N LEU A 265 1.87 -10.39 -13.05
CA LEU A 265 3.08 -10.48 -12.24
C LEU A 265 3.23 -11.89 -11.65
N GLU A 266 4.43 -12.45 -11.70
CA GLU A 266 4.75 -13.75 -11.12
C GLU A 266 6.19 -13.80 -10.60
N TYR A 267 6.43 -14.58 -9.56
CA TYR A 267 7.79 -14.92 -9.14
C TYR A 267 8.37 -15.98 -10.10
N ALA A 268 9.61 -15.78 -10.54
CA ALA A 268 10.31 -16.63 -11.52
C ALA A 268 11.40 -17.50 -10.88
#